data_AF-A0A927UYF3-F1
#
_entry.id   AF-A0A927UYF3-F1
#
_cell.length_a   1.000
_cell.length_b   1.000
_cell.length_c   1.000
_cell.angle_alpha   90.00
_cell.angle_beta   90.00
_cell.angle_gamma   90.00
#
_symmetry.space_group_name_H-M   'P 1'
#
loop_
_entity.id
_entity.type
_entity.pdbx_description
1 polymer ?
#
loop_
_entity_poly.entity_id
_entity_poly.type
_entity_poly.pdbx_seq_one_letter_code
_entity_poly.pdbx_strand_id
1 'polypeptide(L)'
;MGLTYSAEDIRNRLHSAGIQKGFFQVTVGEHTATQFLSEGKNTAAVYSKAYYDDQYYNYVKSGGICRDYESGDVFKIDGEEYTVNADRKLDVPYGVDIWNIEWPQK
;
A
#
# COMPACT_ATOMS: atom_id res chain seq x y z
N MET A 1 23.28 -12.08 -16.34
CA MET A 1 22.91 -11.05 -15.34
C MET A 1 21.57 -10.48 -15.77
N GLY A 2 20.51 -10.71 -14.98
CA GLY A 2 19.20 -10.11 -15.25
C GLY A 2 19.20 -8.64 -14.87
N LEU A 3 18.45 -7.81 -15.60
CA LEU A 3 18.23 -6.41 -15.23
C LEU A 3 17.38 -6.38 -13.96
N THR A 4 17.97 -6.04 -12.83
CA THR A 4 17.22 -5.75 -11.61
C THR A 4 16.90 -4.26 -11.59
N TYR A 5 15.63 -3.91 -11.79
CA TYR A 5 15.16 -2.55 -11.61
C TYR A 5 14.93 -2.27 -10.13
N SER A 6 15.31 -1.08 -9.66
CA SER A 6 14.93 -0.62 -8.32
C SER A 6 13.42 -0.37 -8.26
N ALA A 7 12.83 -0.36 -7.06
CA ALA A 7 11.42 -0.01 -6.90
C ALA A 7 11.12 1.41 -7.45
N GLU A 8 12.04 2.35 -7.28
CA GLU A 8 11.92 3.70 -7.82
C GLU A 8 11.92 3.72 -9.35
N ASP A 9 12.81 2.95 -9.99
CA ASP A 9 12.82 2.82 -11.45
C ASP A 9 11.51 2.23 -11.98
N ILE A 10 10.94 1.26 -11.27
CA ILE A 10 9.65 0.65 -11.64
C ILE A 10 8.53 1.69 -11.54
N ARG A 11 8.44 2.45 -10.44
CA ARG A 11 7.45 3.53 -10.28
C ARG A 11 7.58 4.55 -11.41
N ASN A 12 8.80 5.05 -11.64
CA ASN A 12 9.06 6.06 -12.67
C ASN A 12 8.65 5.58 -14.07
N ARG A 13 8.92 4.31 -14.40
CA ARG A 13 8.50 3.72 -15.69
C ARG A 13 6.98 3.62 -15.82
N LEU A 14 6.28 3.18 -14.78
CA LEU A 14 4.82 3.06 -14.79
C LEU A 14 4.15 4.43 -14.88
N HIS A 15 4.63 5.42 -14.12
CA HIS A 15 4.17 6.82 -14.24
C HIS A 15 4.41 7.39 -15.63
N SER A 16 5.59 7.14 -16.22
CA SER A 16 5.89 7.57 -17.60
C SER A 16 4.98 6.90 -18.65
N ALA A 17 4.44 5.72 -18.34
CA ALA A 17 3.44 5.03 -19.16
C ALA A 17 2.00 5.49 -18.87
N GLY A 18 1.80 6.48 -17.99
CA GLY A 18 0.49 7.01 -17.61
C GLY A 18 -0.25 6.19 -16.54
N ILE A 19 0.39 5.19 -15.94
CA ILE A 19 -0.19 4.39 -14.86
C ILE A 19 -0.04 5.17 -13.56
N GLN A 20 -1.18 5.49 -12.94
CA GLN A 20 -1.27 6.20 -11.66
C GLN A 20 -1.16 5.21 -10.49
N LYS A 21 -0.91 5.71 -9.27
CA LYS A 21 -0.96 4.89 -8.05
C LYS A 21 -2.33 4.23 -7.89
N GLY A 22 -2.36 3.10 -7.19
CA GLY A 22 -3.57 2.33 -6.94
C GLY A 22 -3.69 1.09 -7.83
N PHE A 23 -4.90 0.54 -7.94
CA PHE A 23 -5.14 -0.66 -8.73
C PHE A 23 -5.08 -0.38 -10.24
N PHE A 24 -4.36 -1.23 -10.95
CA PHE A 24 -4.29 -1.23 -12.41
C PHE A 24 -4.32 -2.66 -12.96
N GLN A 25 -4.71 -2.80 -14.22
CA GLN A 25 -4.71 -4.08 -14.91
C GLN A 25 -3.55 -4.15 -15.90
N VAL A 26 -2.92 -5.32 -15.95
CA VAL A 26 -1.89 -5.64 -16.95
C VAL A 26 -2.38 -6.84 -17.74
N THR A 27 -2.35 -6.73 -19.06
CA THR A 27 -2.66 -7.82 -19.98
C THR A 27 -1.41 -8.19 -20.76
N VAL A 28 -1.03 -9.47 -20.71
CA VAL A 28 0.09 -10.04 -21.48
C VAL A 28 -0.44 -11.25 -22.25
N GLY A 29 -0.54 -11.12 -23.57
CA GLY A 29 -1.22 -12.11 -24.40
C GLY A 29 -2.68 -12.26 -23.99
N GLU A 30 -3.08 -13.47 -23.58
CA GLU A 30 -4.44 -13.79 -23.14
C GLU A 30 -4.62 -13.67 -21.61
N HIS A 31 -3.56 -13.33 -20.87
CA HIS A 31 -3.61 -13.27 -19.42
C HIS A 31 -3.77 -11.83 -18.94
N THR A 32 -4.80 -11.58 -18.14
CA THR A 32 -5.00 -10.31 -17.43
C THR A 32 -4.82 -10.52 -15.94
N ALA A 33 -4.04 -9.64 -15.30
CA ALA A 33 -3.84 -9.61 -13.86
C ALA A 33 -4.10 -8.21 -13.31
N THR A 34 -4.68 -8.14 -12.11
CA THR A 34 -4.82 -6.89 -11.35
C THR A 34 -3.64 -6.73 -10.39
N GLN A 35 -2.99 -5.58 -10.48
CA GLN A 35 -1.84 -5.20 -9.68
C GLN A 35 -2.16 -3.89 -8.95
N PHE A 36 -1.38 -3.57 -7.91
CA PHE A 36 -1.47 -2.32 -7.16
C PHE A 36 -0.12 -1.61 -7.22
N LEU A 37 -0.10 -0.38 -7.70
CA LEU A 37 1.07 0.50 -7.71
C LEU A 37 1.09 1.31 -6.41
N SER A 38 2.13 1.13 -5.61
CA SER A 38 2.37 1.83 -4.35
C SER A 38 3.45 2.92 -4.50
N GLU A 39 3.23 4.06 -3.87
CA GLU A 39 4.18 5.16 -3.65
C GLU A 39 4.97 5.03 -2.34
N GLY A 40 4.76 3.94 -1.59
CA GLY A 40 5.43 3.71 -0.31
C GLY A 40 6.95 3.72 -0.42
N LYS A 41 7.61 4.60 0.33
CA LYS A 41 9.07 4.68 0.36
C LYS A 41 9.69 3.42 0.96
N ASN A 42 10.83 2.98 0.43
CA ASN A 42 11.54 1.77 0.87
C ASN A 42 10.72 0.46 0.81
N THR A 43 9.64 0.45 0.03
CA THR A 43 8.80 -0.73 -0.21
C THR A 43 8.85 -1.14 -1.69
N ALA A 44 8.28 -2.29 -2.02
CA ALA A 44 8.16 -2.70 -3.42
C ALA A 44 7.22 -1.72 -4.17
N ALA A 45 7.45 -1.54 -5.46
CA ALA A 45 6.62 -0.65 -6.26
C ALA A 45 5.25 -1.25 -6.58
N VAL A 46 5.19 -2.56 -6.81
CA VAL A 46 3.99 -3.24 -7.31
C VAL A 46 3.70 -4.46 -6.45
N TYR A 47 2.43 -4.60 -6.08
CA TYR A 47 1.88 -5.73 -5.37
C TYR A 47 0.75 -6.38 -6.16
N SER A 48 0.63 -7.71 -6.09
CA SER A 48 -0.55 -8.37 -6.65
C SER A 48 -1.79 -8.01 -5.85
N LYS A 49 -2.97 -8.01 -6.48
CA LYS A 49 -4.23 -7.79 -5.76
C LYS A 49 -4.39 -8.75 -4.58
N ALA A 50 -4.07 -10.03 -4.76
CA ALA A 50 -4.18 -11.02 -3.70
C ALA A 50 -3.30 -10.68 -2.49
N TYR A 51 -2.07 -10.20 -2.73
CA TYR A 51 -1.18 -9.76 -1.66
C TYR A 51 -1.68 -8.48 -1.00
N TYR A 52 -2.20 -7.54 -1.78
CA TYR A 52 -2.87 -6.35 -1.23
C TYR A 52 -4.03 -6.73 -0.31
N ASP A 53 -4.92 -7.62 -0.76
CA ASP A 53 -6.10 -8.03 0.00
C ASP A 53 -5.72 -8.66 1.34
N ASP A 54 -4.72 -9.55 1.32
CA ASP A 54 -4.18 -10.18 2.53
C ASP A 54 -3.56 -9.14 3.48
N GLN A 55 -2.72 -8.24 2.98
CA GLN A 55 -2.08 -7.22 3.82
C GLN A 55 -3.10 -6.21 4.36
N TYR A 56 -4.10 -5.81 3.56
CA TYR A 56 -5.18 -4.94 4.01
C TYR A 56 -5.99 -5.63 5.12
N TYR A 57 -6.27 -6.92 5.00
CA TYR A 57 -6.92 -7.66 6.08
C TYR A 57 -6.06 -7.71 7.34
N ASN A 58 -4.79 -8.09 7.20
CA ASN A 58 -3.87 -8.31 8.32
C ASN A 58 -3.43 -7.04 9.02
N TYR A 59 -3.34 -5.91 8.32
CA TYR A 59 -2.90 -4.64 8.91
C TYR A 59 -4.09 -3.80 9.35
N VAL A 60 -5.06 -3.60 8.46
CA VAL A 60 -6.17 -2.66 8.67
C VAL A 60 -7.34 -3.36 9.37
N LYS A 61 -7.89 -4.43 8.78
CA LYS A 61 -9.14 -5.04 9.30
C LYS A 61 -8.96 -5.75 10.64
N SER A 62 -7.83 -6.43 10.85
CA SER A 62 -7.53 -7.09 12.11
C SER A 62 -7.00 -6.13 13.18
N GLY A 63 -6.51 -4.94 12.79
CA GLY A 63 -5.80 -4.00 13.67
C GLY A 63 -4.32 -4.31 13.87
N GLY A 64 -3.73 -5.21 13.08
CA GLY A 64 -2.33 -5.60 13.22
C GLY A 64 -1.35 -4.43 13.17
N ILE A 65 -1.64 -3.40 12.37
CA ILE A 65 -0.81 -2.19 12.27
C ILE A 65 -0.78 -1.36 13.56
N CYS A 66 -1.82 -1.46 14.39
CA CYS A 66 -2.01 -0.69 15.62
C CYS A 66 -1.53 -1.44 16.87
N ARG A 67 -0.88 -2.61 16.73
CA ARG A 67 -0.57 -3.50 17.87
C ARG A 67 0.15 -2.81 19.03
N ASP A 68 1.04 -1.88 18.73
CA ASP A 68 1.88 -1.17 19.70
C ASP A 68 1.46 0.30 19.89
N TYR A 69 0.21 0.64 19.54
CA TYR A 69 -0.34 2.00 19.57
C TYR A 69 -1.66 2.02 20.35
N GLU A 70 -1.96 3.17 20.94
CA GLU A 70 -3.15 3.38 21.76
C GLU A 70 -4.24 4.13 20.98
N SER A 71 -5.48 4.02 21.43
CA SER A 71 -6.59 4.78 20.86
C SER A 71 -6.30 6.27 21.00
N GLY A 72 -6.44 7.01 19.90
CA GLY A 72 -6.06 8.42 19.81
C GLY A 72 -4.74 8.67 19.08
N ASP A 73 -3.88 7.65 18.91
CA ASP A 73 -2.68 7.79 18.09
C ASP A 73 -3.05 8.05 16.62
N VAL A 74 -2.30 8.90 15.94
CA VAL A 74 -2.59 9.32 14.56
C VAL A 74 -1.53 8.77 13.62
N PHE A 75 -1.98 7.93 12.69
CA PHE A 75 -1.20 7.46 11.55
C PHE A 75 -1.45 8.37 10.37
N LYS A 76 -0.43 8.61 9.55
CA LYS A 76 -0.62 9.24 8.25
C LYS A 76 -0.35 8.22 7.16
N ILE A 77 -1.39 7.85 6.43
CA ILE A 77 -1.36 6.82 5.38
C ILE A 77 -1.76 7.48 4.08
N ASP A 78 -0.85 7.42 3.12
CA ASP A 78 -1.04 8.01 1.80
C ASP A 78 -1.35 9.51 1.80
N GLY A 79 -0.82 10.23 2.80
CA GLY A 79 -1.05 11.67 2.99
C GLY A 79 -2.22 12.01 3.91
N GLU A 80 -3.13 11.08 4.17
CA GLU A 80 -4.34 11.28 4.98
C GLU A 80 -4.13 10.79 6.41
N GLU A 81 -4.73 11.49 7.38
CA GLU A 81 -4.64 11.14 8.80
C GLU A 81 -5.74 10.14 9.21
N TYR A 82 -5.34 9.09 9.92
CA TYR A 82 -6.21 8.06 10.48
C TYR A 82 -5.90 7.89 11.97
N THR A 83 -6.91 8.12 12.80
CA THR A 83 -6.79 7.94 14.25
C THR A 83 -7.12 6.51 14.64
N VAL A 84 -6.32 5.93 15.54
CA VAL A 84 -6.59 4.63 16.14
C VAL A 84 -7.88 4.71 16.96
N ASN A 85 -8.88 3.91 16.58
CA ASN A 85 -10.18 3.89 17.24
C ASN A 85 -10.17 3.04 18.52
N ALA A 86 -11.31 2.95 19.20
CA ALA A 86 -11.46 2.22 20.47
C ALA A 86 -11.18 0.71 20.32
N ASP A 87 -11.38 0.14 19.13
CA ASP A 87 -11.11 -1.26 18.83
C ASP A 87 -9.63 -1.53 18.45
N ARG A 88 -8.77 -0.51 18.59
CA ARG A 88 -7.36 -0.52 18.15
C ARG A 88 -7.21 -0.81 16.66
N LYS A 89 -7.99 -0.12 15.84
CA LYS A 89 -7.97 -0.22 14.37
C LYS A 89 -7.94 1.16 13.73
N LEU A 90 -7.61 1.17 12.44
CA LEU A 90 -7.74 2.34 11.58
C LEU A 90 -8.86 2.10 10.57
N ASP A 91 -9.71 3.10 10.36
CA ASP A 91 -10.78 3.07 9.37
C ASP A 91 -10.27 3.50 7.98
N VAL A 92 -9.24 2.79 7.48
CA VAL A 92 -8.64 3.06 6.17
C VAL A 92 -9.49 2.43 5.06
N PRO A 93 -9.97 3.21 4.07
CA PRO A 93 -10.70 2.67 2.93
C PRO A 93 -9.88 1.65 2.12
N TYR A 94 -10.57 0.66 1.54
CA TYR A 94 -9.93 -0.27 0.63
C TYR A 94 -9.45 0.45 -0.65
N GLY A 95 -8.23 0.15 -1.09
CA GLY A 95 -7.59 0.80 -2.23
C GLY A 95 -6.65 1.96 -1.88
N VAL A 96 -6.58 2.36 -0.61
CA VAL A 96 -5.54 3.28 -0.11
C VAL A 96 -4.18 2.58 -0.12
N ASP A 97 -3.11 3.33 -0.38
CA ASP A 97 -1.75 2.79 -0.34
C ASP A 97 -1.28 2.53 1.10
N ILE A 98 -1.57 1.33 1.59
CA ILE A 98 -1.21 0.87 2.94
C ILE A 98 0.29 0.64 3.15
N TRP A 99 1.15 0.88 2.15
CA TRP A 99 2.60 0.90 2.33
C TRP A 99 3.19 2.32 2.34
N ASN A 100 2.41 3.33 1.96
CA ASN A 100 2.79 4.74 2.08
C ASN A 100 2.44 5.28 3.47
N ILE A 101 3.02 4.65 4.49
CA ILE A 101 2.76 4.98 5.90
C ILE A 101 3.86 5.88 6.45
N GLU A 102 3.46 6.98 7.08
CA GLU A 102 4.28 7.74 8.02
C GLU A 102 3.89 7.29 9.43
N TRP A 103 4.79 6.56 10.08
CA TRP A 103 4.54 5.98 11.41
C TRP A 103 4.51 7.08 12.48
N PRO A 104 3.59 7.00 13.46
CA PRO A 104 3.60 7.91 14.60
C PRO A 104 4.96 7.83 15.32
N GLN A 105 5.57 8.98 15.60
CA GLN A 105 6.78 9.03 16.41
C GLN A 105 6.41 8.69 17.86
N LYS A 106 7.14 7.76 18.47
CA LYS A 106 7.00 7.43 19.89
C LYS A 106 7.87 8.30 20.76
#